data_AF-A0A948QE14-F1
#
_entry.id   AF-A0A948QE14-F1
#
_cell.length_a   1.000
_cell.length_b   1.000
_cell.length_c   1.000
_cell.angle_alpha   90.00
_cell.angle_beta   90.00
_cell.angle_gamma   90.00
#
_symmetry.space_group_name_H-M   'P 1'
#
loop_
_entity.id
_entity.type
_entity.pdbx_description
1 polymer ?
#
loop_
_entity_poly.entity_id
_entity_poly.type
_entity_poly.pdbx_seq_one_letter_code
_entity_poly.pdbx_strand_id
1 'polypeptide(L)' 'MVHIDERKVTESASSGSLSICLPRWWARSHDLQGGSIVAVGLVGEGRLLVEPKKEEAAQNAQNAGKT' A
#
# COMPACT_ATOMS: atom_id res chain seq x y z
N MET A 1 20.34 7.12 3.54
CA MET A 1 20.01 8.30 2.72
C MET A 1 18.49 8.35 2.60
N VAL A 2 17.84 9.40 3.09
CA VAL A 2 16.38 9.57 2.96
C VAL A 2 16.12 10.32 1.66
N HIS A 3 15.43 9.71 0.70
CA HIS A 3 14.96 10.43 -0.48
C HIS A 3 13.68 11.18 -0.11
N ILE A 4 13.73 12.50 -0.16
CA ILE A 4 12.56 13.37 0.02
C ILE A 4 12.11 13.78 -1.38
N ASP A 5 10.88 13.42 -1.75
CA ASP A 5 10.28 13.68 -3.05
C ASP A 5 8.99 14.47 -2.81
N GLU A 6 8.91 15.70 -3.32
CA GLU A 6 7.73 16.55 -3.14
C GLU A 6 6.60 16.08 -4.06
N ARG A 7 5.42 15.82 -3.48
CA ARG A 7 4.24 15.34 -4.21
C ARG A 7 3.03 16.20 -3.89
N LYS A 8 2.25 16.50 -4.93
CA LYS A 8 0.96 17.16 -4.78
C LYS A 8 -0.05 16.21 -4.13
N VAL A 9 -0.70 16.65 -3.07
CA VAL A 9 -1.93 16.02 -2.56
C VAL A 9 -3.08 16.48 -3.45
N THR A 10 -3.87 15.54 -3.93
CA THR A 10 -5.08 15.81 -4.71
C THR A 10 -6.32 15.56 -3.87
N GLU A 11 -7.27 16.49 -3.91
CA GLU A 11 -8.57 16.33 -3.28
C GLU A 11 -9.60 15.95 -4.34
N SER A 12 -10.39 14.92 -4.05
CA SER A 12 -11.54 14.54 -4.86
C SER A 12 -12.69 15.51 -4.59
N ALA A 13 -13.06 16.30 -5.59
CA ALA A 13 -14.10 17.32 -5.48
C ALA A 13 -15.48 16.77 -5.09
N SER A 14 -15.76 15.49 -5.37
CA SER A 14 -17.06 14.87 -5.09
C SER A 14 -17.15 14.19 -3.72
N SER A 15 -16.02 13.79 -3.13
CA SER A 15 -15.99 13.00 -1.89
C SER A 15 -15.20 13.64 -0.75
N GLY A 16 -14.50 14.75 -1.01
CA GLY A 16 -13.57 15.36 -0.06
C GLY A 16 -12.37 14.46 0.28
N SER A 17 -12.18 13.37 -0.46
CA SER A 17 -11.11 12.40 -0.19
C SER A 17 -9.77 12.97 -0.64
N LEU A 18 -8.76 12.92 0.23
CA LEU A 18 -7.39 13.27 -0.11
C LEU A 18 -6.64 12.05 -0.66
N SER A 19 -5.81 12.28 -1.66
CA SER A 19 -4.99 11.23 -2.28
C SER A 19 -3.58 11.75 -2.51
N ILE A 20 -2.59 10.88 -2.35
CA ILE A 20 -1.19 11.14 -2.70
C ILE A 20 -0.68 10.00 -3.57
N CYS A 21 0.04 10.33 -4.64
CA CYS A 21 0.63 9.33 -5.51
C CYS A 21 1.91 8.77 -4.88
N LEU A 22 1.95 7.44 -4.67
CA LEU A 22 3.18 6.76 -4.28
C LEU A 22 4.16 6.70 -5.47
N PRO A 23 5.48 6.81 -5.22
CA PRO A 23 6.47 6.75 -6.30
C PRO A 23 6.40 5.43 -7.08
N ARG A 24 6.43 5.50 -8.42
CA ARG A 24 6.33 4.32 -9.29
C ARG A 24 7.45 3.30 -9.04
N TRP A 25 8.66 3.76 -8.72
CA TRP A 25 9.79 2.88 -8.42
C TRP A 25 9.56 2.11 -7.11
N TRP A 26 9.00 2.74 -6.09
CA TRP A 26 8.71 2.13 -4.79
C TRP A 26 7.61 1.09 -4.92
N ALA A 27 6.53 1.42 -5.65
CA ALA A 27 5.46 0.47 -5.94
C ALA A 27 6.01 -0.77 -6.67
N ARG A 28 6.88 -0.59 -7.67
CA ARG A 28 7.53 -1.69 -8.38
C ARG A 28 8.46 -2.52 -7.50
N SER A 29 9.22 -1.91 -6.59
CA SER A 29 10.10 -2.67 -5.69
C SER A 29 9.33 -3.54 -4.68
N HIS A 30 8.04 -3.28 -4.49
CA HIS A 30 7.15 -4.03 -3.62
C HIS A 30 6.07 -4.82 -4.38
N ASP A 31 6.19 -4.93 -5.71
CA ASP A 31 5.23 -5.63 -6.60
C ASP A 31 3.77 -5.14 -6.47
N LEU A 32 3.59 -3.85 -6.18
CA LEU A 32 2.27 -3.26 -6.01
C LEU A 32 1.66 -2.89 -7.37
N GLN A 33 0.39 -3.24 -7.54
CA GLN A 33 -0.43 -2.93 -8.73
C GLN A 33 -1.65 -2.08 -8.35
N GLY A 34 -2.38 -1.61 -9.36
CA GLY A 34 -3.65 -0.91 -9.13
C GLY A 34 -4.62 -1.82 -8.35
N GLY A 35 -5.08 -1.36 -7.19
CA GLY A 35 -5.94 -2.15 -6.30
C GLY A 35 -5.22 -2.93 -5.20
N SER A 36 -3.88 -2.97 -5.19
CA SER A 36 -3.14 -3.57 -4.08
C SER A 36 -3.41 -2.84 -2.76
N ILE A 37 -3.53 -3.62 -1.68
CA ILE A 37 -3.76 -3.09 -0.33
C ILE A 37 -2.42 -2.78 0.34
N VAL A 38 -2.32 -1.61 0.94
CA VAL A 38 -1.17 -1.19 1.76
C VAL A 38 -1.65 -0.86 3.17
N ALA A 39 -0.78 -1.09 4.16
CA ALA A 39 -0.99 -0.60 5.52
C ALA A 39 -0.51 0.86 5.60
N VAL A 40 -1.30 1.72 6.24
CA VAL A 40 -0.94 3.10 6.53
C VAL A 40 -1.04 3.32 8.03
N GLY A 41 0.08 3.70 8.65
CA GLY A 41 0.17 3.99 10.08
C GLY A 41 0.67 5.40 10.35
N LEU A 42 0.26 5.97 11.48
CA LEU A 42 0.88 7.19 12.00
C LEU A 42 2.16 6.82 12.75
N VAL A 43 3.26 7.46 12.39
CA VAL A 43 4.50 7.45 13.19
C VAL A 43 4.71 8.84 13.80
N GLY A 44 5.65 8.96 14.73
CA GLY A 44 5.92 10.21 15.44
C GLY A 44 6.13 11.41 14.51
N GLU A 45 5.89 12.61 15.05
CA GLU A 45 6.06 13.89 14.32
C GLU A 45 5.11 14.09 13.12
N GLY A 46 3.92 13.48 13.15
CA GLY A 46 2.92 13.68 12.09
C GLY A 46 3.30 13.03 10.75
N ARG A 47 4.25 12.08 10.76
CA ARG A 47 4.67 11.35 9.58
C ARG A 47 3.82 10.10 9.40
N LEU A 48 3.59 9.72 8.15
CA LEU A 48 2.90 8.48 7.81
C LEU A 48 3.92 7.42 7.40
N LEU A 49 3.74 6.21 7.92
CA LEU A 49 4.43 5.02 7.46
C LEU A 49 3.50 4.26 6.52
N VAL A 50 3.98 3.97 5.32
CA VAL A 50 3.25 3.17 4.32
C VAL A 50 4.01 1.87 4.12
N GLU A 51 3.36 0.75 4.42
CA GLU A 51 3.95 -0.59 4.30
C GLU A 51 3.13 -1.44 3.32
N PRO A 52 3.78 -2.18 2.41
CA PRO A 52 3.09 -3.12 1.55
C PRO A 52 2.51 -4.25 2.42
N LYS A 53 1.20 -4.50 2.31
CA LYS A 53 0.62 -5.69 2.92
C LYS A 53 0.86 -6.85 1.97
N LYS A 54 1.79 -7.74 2.31
CA LYS A 54 1.86 -9.03 1.60
C LYS A 54 0.56 -9.76 1.95
N GLU A 55 -0.26 -10.04 0.95
CA GLU A 55 -1.28 -11.08 1.09
C GLU A 55 -0.50 -12.34 1.46
N GLU A 56 -0.55 -12.74 2.74
CA GLU A 56 -0.24 -14.12 3.09
C GLU A 56 -1.19 -14.96 2.24
N ALA A 57 -0.65 -15.57 1.19
CA ALA A 57 -1.37 -16.55 0.41
C ALA A 57 -1.94 -17.55 1.41
N ALA A 58 -3.26 -17.51 1.60
CA ALA A 58 -3.94 -18.48 2.43
C ALA A 58 -3.53 -19.88 1.93
N GLN A 59 -2.79 -20.60 2.76
CA GLN A 59 -2.54 -22.01 2.60
C GLN A 59 -3.88 -22.75 2.70
N ASN A 60 -4.56 -22.92 1.57
CA ASN A 60 -5.59 -23.92 1.40
C ASN A 60 -5.03 -25.08 0.58
N ALA A 61 -4.07 -25.80 1.18
CA ALA A 61 -3.71 -27.15 0.78
C ALA A 61 -4.01 -28.06 1.98
N GLN A 62 -5.24 -28.59 2.04
CA GLN A 62 -5.62 -29.85 2.71
C GLN A 62 -7.15 -29.96 2.74
N ASN A 63 -7.73 -30.63 1.72
CA ASN A 63 -8.84 -31.59 1.84
C ASN A 63 -9.50 -31.83 0.46
N ALA A 64 -8.95 -32.77 -0.30
CA ALA A 64 -9.69 -33.55 -1.30
C ALA A 64 -8.85 -34.78 -1.68
N GLY A 65 -8.59 -35.64 -0.70
CA GLY A 65 -7.77 -36.84 -0.83
C GLY A 65 -8.02 -37.82 0.31
N LYS A 66 -9.30 -38.14 0.52
CA LYS A 66 -9.89 -39.21 1.37
C LYS A 66 -11.40 -39.03 1.14
N THR A 67 -12.13 -39.91 0.48
CA THR A 67 -12.16 -41.38 0.50
C THR A 67 -12.70 -41.90 -0.81
#